data_AF-A0A7V9BET2-F1
#
_entry.id   AF-A0A7V9BET2-F1
#
_cell.length_a   1.000
_cell.length_b   1.000
_cell.length_c   1.000
_cell.angle_alpha   90.00
_cell.angle_beta   90.00
_cell.angle_gamma   90.00
#
_symmetry.space_group_name_H-M   'P 1'
#
loop_
_entity.id
_entity.type
_entity.pdbx_description
1 polymer ?
#
loop_
_entity_poly.entity_id
_entity_poly.type
_entity_poly.pdbx_seq_one_letter_code
_entity_poly.pdbx_strand_id
1 'polypeptide(L)'
;VAGTALGLLLALGYALQTAGLERTTVSSAGFITGLYVVFTPLLALLLFRTRVVPAVWLGVGLALLGLGLLSGVGAGDPVGDALVLAGSAAYSLQIVLLERYAPRYDAIAFTQAEMLAAFAGFALVAVAAGQIEPPRGWTVWGALLVTGIFASALGFLVQTWAQRRTSATRTALAFAMEPVFAGVFGFWLAGDRLGAVGWAGCAVIMAGILVAEPQAGRTFRRLVPSRG
;
A
#
# COMPACT_ATOMS: atom_id res chain seq x y z
N VAL A 1 4.47 15.80 16.92
CA VAL A 1 5.67 15.91 16.04
C VAL A 1 5.83 14.68 15.16
N ALA A 2 6.01 13.46 15.70
CA ALA A 2 6.18 12.26 14.89
C ALA A 2 4.99 11.99 13.94
N GLY A 3 3.76 11.97 14.45
CA GLY A 3 2.55 11.81 13.61
C GLY A 3 2.44 12.87 12.53
N THR A 4 2.76 14.14 12.85
CA THR A 4 2.79 15.24 11.88
C THR A 4 3.79 15.00 10.75
N ALA A 5 5.01 14.57 11.07
CA ALA A 5 6.03 14.29 10.06
C ALA A 5 5.63 13.14 9.12
N LEU A 6 5.03 12.08 9.68
CA LEU A 6 4.51 10.96 8.89
C LEU A 6 3.31 11.38 8.03
N GLY A 7 2.42 12.21 8.56
CA GLY A 7 1.31 12.76 7.79
C GLY A 7 1.77 13.64 6.63
N LEU A 8 2.82 14.43 6.81
CA LEU A 8 3.42 15.21 5.72
C LEU A 8 4.08 14.32 4.65
N LEU A 9 4.74 13.22 5.06
CA LEU A 9 5.24 12.21 4.12
C LEU A 9 4.11 11.55 3.35
N LEU A 10 3.00 11.26 4.02
CA LEU A 10 1.81 10.70 3.39
C LEU A 10 1.20 11.68 2.39
N ALA A 11 1.07 12.96 2.74
CA ALA A 11 0.63 14.01 1.81
C ALA A 11 1.54 14.14 0.59
N LEU A 12 2.87 14.06 0.78
CA LEU A 12 3.84 14.07 -0.31
C LEU A 12 3.64 12.86 -1.23
N GLY A 13 3.46 11.67 -0.65
CA GLY A 13 3.15 10.45 -1.40
C GLY A 13 1.90 10.60 -2.26
N TYR A 14 0.81 11.10 -1.66
CA TYR A 14 -0.44 11.36 -2.37
C TYR A 14 -0.27 12.40 -3.48
N ALA A 15 0.40 13.53 -3.22
CA ALA A 15 0.63 14.57 -4.22
C ALA A 15 1.42 14.05 -5.43
N LEU A 16 2.51 13.31 -5.19
CA LEU A 16 3.32 12.72 -6.25
C LEU A 16 2.54 11.66 -7.04
N GLN A 17 1.76 10.83 -6.35
CA GLN A 17 0.95 9.80 -7.00
C GLN A 17 -0.19 10.41 -7.83
N THR A 18 -0.90 11.42 -7.31
CA THR A 18 -1.94 12.15 -8.06
C THR A 18 -1.38 12.82 -9.30
N ALA A 19 -0.26 13.54 -9.19
CA ALA A 19 0.41 14.15 -10.34
C ALA A 19 0.93 13.11 -11.35
N GLY A 20 1.35 11.93 -10.88
CA GLY A 20 1.75 10.83 -11.73
C GLY A 20 0.58 10.22 -12.51
N LEU A 21 -0.56 10.02 -11.85
CA LEU A 21 -1.78 9.45 -12.44
C LEU A 21 -2.38 10.30 -13.57
N GLU A 22 -2.10 11.60 -13.61
CA GLU A 22 -2.47 12.46 -14.74
C GLU A 22 -1.69 12.16 -16.02
N ARG A 23 -0.54 11.47 -15.91
CA ARG A 23 0.38 11.19 -17.02
C ARG A 23 0.53 9.71 -17.36
N THR A 24 0.48 8.84 -16.36
CA THR A 24 0.64 7.39 -16.55
C THR A 24 -0.69 6.65 -16.56
N THR A 25 -0.64 5.36 -16.90
CA THR A 25 -1.83 4.50 -16.87
C THR A 25 -2.10 4.02 -15.44
N VAL A 26 -3.37 3.71 -15.14
CA VAL A 26 -3.78 3.15 -13.85
C VAL A 26 -3.04 1.84 -13.55
N SER A 27 -2.84 1.00 -14.58
CA SER A 27 -2.09 -0.26 -14.47
C SER A 27 -0.62 -0.05 -14.10
N SER A 28 0.07 0.84 -14.81
CA SER A 28 1.48 1.19 -14.52
C SER A 28 1.60 1.82 -13.13
N ALA A 29 0.71 2.75 -12.78
CA ALA A 29 0.69 3.36 -11.45
C ALA A 29 0.46 2.34 -10.32
N GLY A 30 -0.46 1.40 -10.51
CA GLY A 30 -0.72 0.32 -9.56
C GLY A 30 0.51 -0.57 -9.34
N PHE A 31 1.17 -0.98 -10.43
CA PHE A 31 2.41 -1.76 -10.36
C PHE A 31 3.51 -1.00 -9.63
N ILE A 32 3.76 0.25 -10.02
CA ILE A 32 4.81 1.09 -9.45
C ILE A 32 4.53 1.40 -7.98
N THR A 33 3.27 1.61 -7.62
CA THR A 33 2.88 1.81 -6.21
C THR A 33 3.26 0.57 -5.40
N GLY A 34 2.93 -0.63 -5.87
CA GLY A 34 3.28 -1.89 -5.20
C GLY A 34 4.78 -2.16 -5.07
N LEU A 35 5.67 -1.38 -5.71
CA LEU A 35 7.11 -1.39 -5.41
C LEU A 35 7.43 -0.96 -3.98
N TYR A 36 6.46 -0.44 -3.22
CA TYR A 36 6.65 -0.20 -1.78
C TYR A 36 7.04 -1.49 -1.04
N VAL A 37 6.63 -2.66 -1.55
CA VAL A 37 6.99 -3.99 -1.00
C VAL A 37 8.50 -4.24 -1.08
N VAL A 38 9.18 -3.60 -2.04
CA VAL A 38 10.64 -3.66 -2.23
C VAL A 38 11.34 -2.56 -1.45
N PHE A 39 10.83 -1.34 -1.56
CA PHE A 39 11.43 -0.18 -0.90
C PHE A 39 11.36 -0.28 0.62
N THR A 40 10.28 -0.83 1.18
CA THR A 40 10.11 -0.97 2.63
C THR A 40 11.23 -1.78 3.30
N PRO A 41 11.53 -3.04 2.91
CA PRO A 41 12.65 -3.78 3.49
C PRO A 41 14.02 -3.14 3.19
N LEU A 42 14.21 -2.51 2.03
CA LEU A 42 15.45 -1.80 1.71
C LEU A 42 15.67 -0.60 2.65
N LEU A 43 14.65 0.23 2.84
CA LEU A 43 14.70 1.38 3.73
C LEU A 43 14.81 0.97 5.19
N ALA A 44 14.13 -0.10 5.61
CA ALA A 44 14.28 -0.66 6.96
C ALA A 44 15.72 -1.15 7.21
N LEU A 45 16.32 -1.84 6.25
CA LEU A 45 17.72 -2.25 6.30
C LEU A 45 18.67 -1.03 6.32
N LEU A 46 18.42 -0.02 5.49
CA LEU A 46 19.28 1.16 5.38
C LEU A 46 19.22 2.06 6.63
N LEU A 47 18.01 2.39 7.08
CA LEU A 47 17.78 3.36 8.17
C LEU A 47 17.96 2.75 9.55
N PHE A 48 17.54 1.49 9.74
CA PHE A 48 17.52 0.84 11.05
C PHE A 48 18.46 -0.35 11.16
N ARG A 49 19.17 -0.73 10.08
CA ARG A 49 20.06 -1.90 10.03
C ARG A 49 19.33 -3.19 10.43
N THR A 50 18.03 -3.24 10.16
CA THR A 50 17.20 -4.41 10.45
C THR A 50 17.64 -5.57 9.57
N ARG A 51 17.94 -6.72 10.18
CA ARG A 51 18.34 -7.92 9.43
C ARG A 51 17.13 -8.50 8.71
N VAL A 52 17.08 -8.34 7.39
CA VAL A 52 16.07 -8.95 6.52
C VAL A 52 16.54 -10.34 6.12
N VAL A 53 15.80 -11.37 6.53
CA VAL A 53 16.16 -12.77 6.22
C VAL A 53 15.97 -13.08 4.72
N PRO A 54 16.73 -14.01 4.13
CA PRO A 54 16.63 -14.34 2.70
C PRO A 54 15.23 -14.73 2.23
N ALA A 55 14.46 -15.41 3.09
CA ALA A 55 13.08 -15.80 2.80
C ALA A 55 12.17 -14.60 2.48
N VAL A 56 12.42 -13.45 3.13
CA VAL A 56 11.68 -12.22 2.87
C VAL A 56 12.01 -11.67 1.48
N TRP A 57 13.29 -11.66 1.09
CA TRP A 57 13.70 -11.24 -0.26
C TRP A 57 13.09 -12.11 -1.35
N LEU A 58 13.02 -13.43 -1.11
CA LEU A 58 12.34 -14.34 -2.02
C LEU A 58 10.85 -14.02 -2.12
N GLY A 59 10.17 -13.78 -0.99
CA GLY A 59 8.76 -13.40 -0.98
C GLY A 59 8.50 -12.05 -1.65
N VAL A 60 9.38 -11.06 -1.47
CA VAL A 60 9.34 -9.78 -2.19
C VAL A 60 9.45 -10.00 -3.70
N GLY A 61 10.40 -10.84 -4.16
CA GLY A 61 10.55 -11.17 -5.57
C GLY A 61 9.32 -11.86 -6.16
N LEU A 62 8.69 -12.76 -5.40
CA LEU A 62 7.44 -13.40 -5.80
C LEU A 62 6.28 -12.39 -5.82
N ALA A 63 6.13 -11.55 -4.80
CA ALA A 63 5.09 -10.52 -4.78
C ALA A 63 5.19 -9.56 -5.98
N LEU A 64 6.42 -9.15 -6.35
CA LEU A 64 6.67 -8.36 -7.55
C LEU A 64 6.28 -9.07 -8.83
N LEU A 65 6.65 -10.35 -8.97
CA LEU A 65 6.28 -11.15 -10.13
C LEU A 65 4.76 -11.23 -10.27
N GLY A 66 4.05 -11.54 -9.18
CA GLY A 66 2.59 -11.65 -9.21
C GLY A 66 1.91 -10.31 -9.47
N LEU A 67 2.44 -9.21 -8.93
CA LEU A 67 1.97 -7.85 -9.24
C LEU A 67 2.17 -7.51 -10.73
N GLY A 68 3.29 -7.92 -11.32
CA GLY A 68 3.58 -7.72 -12.74
C GLY A 68 2.61 -8.50 -13.65
N LEU A 69 2.25 -9.72 -13.24
CA LEU A 69 1.24 -10.53 -13.93
C LEU A 69 -0.16 -9.90 -13.86
N LEU A 70 -0.52 -9.31 -12.71
CA LEU A 70 -1.83 -8.67 -12.51
C LEU A 70 -1.93 -7.33 -13.23
N SER A 71 -0.86 -6.54 -13.19
CA SER A 71 -0.89 -5.19 -13.75
C SER A 71 -0.77 -5.19 -15.27
N GLY A 72 -0.21 -6.27 -15.86
CA GLY A 72 0.07 -6.36 -17.29
C GLY A 72 1.02 -5.24 -17.68
N VAL A 73 2.33 -5.47 -17.58
CA VAL A 73 3.37 -4.43 -17.73
C VAL A 73 3.19 -3.64 -19.04
N GLY A 74 2.48 -2.52 -18.96
CA GLY A 74 2.35 -1.51 -19.99
C GLY A 74 3.27 -0.34 -19.66
N ALA A 75 3.98 0.17 -20.66
CA ALA A 75 4.82 1.35 -20.47
C ALA A 75 3.91 2.59 -20.36
N GLY A 76 3.92 3.23 -19.19
CA GLY A 76 3.31 4.53 -19.00
C GLY A 76 4.19 5.65 -19.54
N ASP A 77 3.76 6.89 -19.34
CA ASP A 77 4.64 8.04 -19.53
C ASP A 77 5.80 7.99 -18.51
N PRO A 78 7.08 8.07 -18.92
CA PRO A 78 8.21 7.95 -18.02
C PRO A 78 8.23 8.99 -16.89
N VAL A 79 7.70 10.19 -17.13
CA VAL A 79 7.63 11.23 -16.10
C VAL A 79 6.55 10.89 -15.09
N GLY A 80 5.37 10.46 -15.55
CA GLY A 80 4.31 9.93 -14.69
C GLY A 80 4.79 8.76 -13.84
N ASP A 81 5.46 7.79 -14.45
CA ASP A 81 6.01 6.62 -13.78
C ASP A 81 7.06 7.00 -12.71
N ALA A 82 7.94 7.96 -13.01
CA ALA A 82 8.92 8.46 -12.05
C ALA A 82 8.26 9.17 -10.85
N LEU A 83 7.17 9.93 -11.08
CA LEU A 83 6.41 10.57 -10.01
C LEU A 83 5.73 9.53 -9.10
N VAL A 84 5.08 8.51 -9.67
CA VAL A 84 4.47 7.44 -8.88
C VAL A 84 5.53 6.65 -8.11
N LEU A 85 6.71 6.42 -8.71
CA LEU A 85 7.83 5.75 -8.06
C LEU A 85 8.33 6.54 -6.84
N ALA A 86 8.48 7.86 -6.99
CA ALA A 86 8.84 8.75 -5.88
C ALA A 86 7.76 8.74 -4.79
N GLY A 87 6.48 8.72 -5.16
CA GLY A 87 5.37 8.56 -4.22
C GLY A 87 5.42 7.23 -3.45
N SER A 88 5.69 6.12 -4.14
CA SER A 88 5.88 4.80 -3.53
C SER A 88 7.04 4.77 -2.53
N ALA A 89 8.14 5.45 -2.84
CA ALA A 89 9.25 5.61 -1.90
C ALA A 89 8.86 6.44 -0.66
N ALA A 90 8.06 7.50 -0.82
CA ALA A 90 7.55 8.30 0.29
C ALA A 90 6.61 7.48 1.19
N TYR A 91 5.70 6.70 0.62
CA TYR A 91 4.85 5.76 1.38
C TYR A 91 5.70 4.72 2.12
N SER A 92 6.69 4.14 1.46
CA SER A 92 7.59 3.17 2.09
C SER A 92 8.36 3.77 3.26
N LEU A 93 8.83 5.02 3.12
CA LEU A 93 9.49 5.74 4.20
C LEU A 93 8.51 5.99 5.37
N GLN A 94 7.27 6.38 5.08
CA GLN A 94 6.22 6.52 6.10
C GLN A 94 5.99 5.18 6.83
N ILE A 95 5.83 4.06 6.11
CA ILE A 95 5.63 2.71 6.65
C ILE A 95 6.81 2.31 7.56
N VAL A 96 8.05 2.57 7.12
CA VAL A 96 9.27 2.26 7.88
C VAL A 96 9.37 3.11 9.14
N LEU A 97 9.15 4.42 9.04
CA LEU A 97 9.16 5.29 10.22
C LEU A 97 8.02 4.94 11.20
N LEU A 98 6.86 4.52 10.68
CA LEU A 98 5.71 4.16 11.49
C LEU A 98 6.00 2.94 12.38
N GLU A 99 6.76 1.94 11.90
CA GLU A 99 7.25 0.83 12.73
C GLU A 99 8.00 1.32 13.99
N ARG A 100 8.75 2.41 13.89
CA ARG A 100 9.54 2.93 15.02
C ARG A 100 8.72 3.79 15.98
N TYR A 101 7.79 4.58 15.45
CA TYR A 101 7.03 5.54 16.23
C TYR A 101 5.74 4.95 16.79
N ALA A 102 5.05 4.07 16.05
CA ALA A 102 3.76 3.52 16.46
C ALA A 102 3.80 2.88 17.86
N PRO A 103 4.82 2.07 18.25
CA PRO A 103 4.85 1.45 19.58
C PRO A 103 4.93 2.46 20.74
N ARG A 104 5.37 3.70 20.49
CA ARG A 104 5.63 4.72 21.50
C ARG A 104 4.42 5.61 21.82
N TYR A 105 3.36 5.53 21.01
CA TYR A 105 2.20 6.40 21.12
C TYR A 105 0.90 5.59 21.17
N ASP A 106 -0.17 6.22 21.62
CA ASP A 106 -1.51 5.68 21.42
C ASP A 106 -1.86 5.64 19.93
N ALA A 107 -2.48 4.56 19.47
CA ALA A 107 -2.74 4.36 18.05
C ALA A 107 -3.75 5.38 17.51
N ILE A 108 -4.81 5.67 18.25
CA ILE A 108 -5.88 6.56 17.80
C ILE A 108 -5.34 7.99 17.71
N ALA A 109 -4.69 8.47 18.78
CA ALA A 109 -4.11 9.81 18.80
C ALA A 109 -3.03 9.99 17.72
N PHE A 110 -2.23 8.95 17.47
CA PHE A 110 -1.20 8.98 16.44
C PHE A 110 -1.79 9.06 15.03
N THR A 111 -2.73 8.18 14.69
CA THR A 111 -3.40 8.16 13.38
C THR A 111 -4.17 9.47 13.15
N GLN A 112 -4.81 10.04 14.17
CA GLN A 112 -5.46 11.35 14.06
C GLN A 112 -4.47 12.46 13.69
N ALA A 113 -3.33 12.52 14.38
CA ALA A 113 -2.31 13.52 14.10
C ALA A 113 -1.70 13.35 12.69
N GLU A 114 -1.51 12.11 12.26
CA GLU A 114 -1.05 11.77 10.91
C GLU A 114 -2.07 12.18 9.83
N MET A 115 -3.34 11.83 10.01
CA MET A 115 -4.41 12.18 9.05
C MET A 115 -4.65 13.67 8.96
N LEU A 116 -4.62 14.40 10.08
CA LEU A 116 -4.76 15.86 10.08
C LEU A 116 -3.59 16.54 9.37
N ALA A 117 -2.36 16.06 9.60
CA ALA A 117 -1.19 16.60 8.92
C ALA A 117 -1.19 16.26 7.42
N ALA A 118 -1.64 15.05 7.04
CA ALA A 118 -1.81 14.67 5.66
C ALA A 118 -2.87 15.53 4.95
N PHE A 119 -4.01 15.74 5.60
CA PHE A 119 -5.06 16.64 5.11
C PHE A 119 -4.53 18.05 4.92
N ALA A 120 -3.87 18.64 5.93
CA ALA A 120 -3.35 20.00 5.83
C ALA A 120 -2.29 20.15 4.73
N GLY A 121 -1.37 19.18 4.61
CA GLY A 121 -0.34 19.18 3.58
C GLY A 121 -0.92 19.05 2.18
N PHE A 122 -1.85 18.12 1.98
CA PHE A 122 -2.47 17.90 0.66
C PHE A 122 -3.44 19.04 0.29
N ALA A 123 -4.18 19.59 1.26
CA ALA A 123 -5.02 20.75 1.06
C ALA A 123 -4.20 21.98 0.63
N LEU A 124 -3.01 22.19 1.22
CA LEU A 124 -2.11 23.27 0.79
C LEU A 124 -1.70 23.12 -0.68
N VAL A 125 -1.37 21.89 -1.10
CA VAL A 125 -1.05 21.59 -2.51
C VAL A 125 -2.26 21.86 -3.41
N ALA A 126 -3.45 21.41 -3.02
CA ALA A 126 -4.68 21.62 -3.79
C ALA A 126 -5.06 23.11 -3.92
N VAL A 127 -4.91 23.90 -2.84
CA VAL A 127 -5.08 25.36 -2.87
C VAL A 127 -4.07 25.99 -3.83
N ALA A 128 -2.79 25.64 -3.71
CA ALA A 128 -1.72 26.21 -4.52
C ALA A 128 -1.88 25.87 -6.01
N ALA A 129 -2.41 24.70 -6.33
CA ALA A 129 -2.72 24.26 -7.68
C ALA A 129 -4.04 24.84 -8.24
N GLY A 130 -4.86 25.48 -7.41
CA GLY A 130 -6.17 26.01 -7.81
C GLY A 130 -7.21 24.92 -8.10
N GLN A 131 -7.04 23.71 -7.56
CA GLN A 131 -7.85 22.52 -7.88
C GLN A 131 -8.94 22.21 -6.84
N ILE A 132 -9.46 23.23 -6.15
CA ILE A 132 -10.52 23.04 -5.16
C ILE A 132 -11.88 23.15 -5.84
N GLU A 133 -12.54 22.00 -6.00
CA GLU A 133 -13.90 21.92 -6.51
C GLU A 133 -14.81 21.12 -5.57
N PRO A 134 -16.06 21.56 -5.35
CA PRO A 134 -17.01 20.79 -4.55
C PRO A 134 -17.41 19.50 -5.29
N PRO A 135 -17.59 18.37 -4.58
CA PRO A 135 -18.02 17.12 -5.20
C PRO A 135 -19.38 17.27 -5.87
N ARG A 136 -19.49 16.83 -7.13
CA ARG A 136 -20.73 16.89 -7.90
C ARG A 136 -21.42 15.53 -7.94
N GLY A 137 -22.62 15.45 -7.37
CA GLY A 137 -23.47 14.25 -7.41
C GLY A 137 -23.28 13.27 -6.25
N TRP A 138 -24.33 12.50 -5.95
CA TRP A 138 -24.38 11.60 -4.81
C TRP A 138 -23.36 10.45 -4.89
N THR A 139 -23.05 9.99 -6.11
CA THR A 139 -22.06 8.93 -6.34
C THR A 139 -20.67 9.34 -5.86
N VAL A 140 -20.26 10.58 -6.10
CA VAL A 140 -18.94 11.09 -5.66
C VAL A 140 -18.91 11.22 -4.14
N TRP A 141 -19.99 11.72 -3.53
CA TRP A 141 -20.13 11.75 -2.07
C TRP A 141 -20.06 10.36 -1.43
N GLY A 142 -20.76 9.39 -2.02
CA GLY A 142 -20.69 7.99 -1.59
C GLY A 142 -19.26 7.43 -1.68
N ALA A 143 -18.57 7.67 -2.79
CA ALA A 143 -17.18 7.25 -2.97
C ALA A 143 -16.25 7.90 -1.92
N LEU A 144 -16.38 9.21 -1.68
CA LEU A 144 -15.60 9.95 -0.68
C LEU A 144 -15.83 9.45 0.75
N LEU A 145 -17.08 9.13 1.11
CA LEU A 145 -17.38 8.57 2.43
C LEU A 145 -16.78 7.18 2.59
N VAL A 146 -16.90 6.33 1.57
CA VAL A 146 -16.33 4.97 1.61
C VAL A 146 -14.81 5.03 1.68
N THR A 147 -14.16 5.80 0.81
CA THR A 147 -12.70 5.90 0.79
C THR A 147 -12.16 6.64 2.01
N GLY A 148 -12.78 7.76 2.41
CA GLY A 148 -12.32 8.53 3.57
C GLY A 148 -12.48 7.81 4.90
N ILE A 149 -13.59 7.09 5.11
CA ILE A 149 -13.83 6.39 6.38
C ILE A 149 -13.16 5.01 6.38
N PHE A 150 -13.47 4.17 5.40
CA PHE A 150 -13.02 2.77 5.42
C PHE A 150 -11.60 2.61 4.90
N ALA A 151 -11.28 3.19 3.75
CA ALA A 151 -9.95 3.04 3.16
C ALA A 151 -8.90 3.89 3.90
N SER A 152 -9.25 5.10 4.32
CA SER A 152 -8.31 6.01 5.01
C SER A 152 -8.41 5.89 6.53
N ALA A 153 -9.44 6.43 7.19
CA ALA A 153 -9.45 6.53 8.66
C ALA A 153 -9.31 5.18 9.36
N LEU A 154 -10.10 4.18 8.96
CA LEU A 154 -10.01 2.83 9.51
C LEU A 154 -8.77 2.09 8.99
N GLY A 155 -8.44 2.20 7.70
CA GLY A 155 -7.26 1.57 7.10
C GLY A 155 -5.97 1.98 7.78
N PHE A 156 -5.71 3.29 7.91
CA PHE A 156 -4.54 3.81 8.60
C PHE A 156 -4.56 3.50 10.11
N LEU A 157 -5.73 3.49 10.77
CA LEU A 157 -5.80 3.09 12.18
C LEU A 157 -5.41 1.62 12.37
N VAL A 158 -5.92 0.72 11.50
CA VAL A 158 -5.56 -0.69 11.50
C VAL A 158 -4.08 -0.87 11.17
N GLN A 159 -3.55 -0.12 10.20
CA GLN A 159 -2.11 -0.10 9.89
C GLN A 159 -1.29 0.31 11.10
N THR A 160 -1.59 1.46 11.72
CA THR A 160 -0.87 1.95 12.92
C THR A 160 -0.96 0.92 14.04
N TRP A 161 -2.15 0.36 14.30
CA TRP A 161 -2.34 -0.68 15.30
C TRP A 161 -1.54 -1.96 15.00
N ALA A 162 -1.48 -2.39 13.74
CA ALA A 162 -0.74 -3.57 13.32
C ALA A 162 0.77 -3.34 13.46
N GLN A 163 1.27 -2.20 12.99
CA GLN A 163 2.69 -1.83 13.05
C GLN A 163 3.22 -1.55 14.44
N ARG A 164 2.34 -1.41 15.44
CA ARG A 164 2.76 -1.48 16.86
C ARG A 164 3.28 -2.86 17.27
N ARG A 165 2.91 -3.91 16.53
CA ARG A 165 3.13 -5.32 16.88
C ARG A 165 3.84 -6.12 15.78
N THR A 166 4.05 -5.53 14.61
CA THR A 166 4.69 -6.17 13.46
C THR A 166 5.66 -5.21 12.80
N SER A 167 6.60 -5.73 12.00
CA SER A 167 7.58 -4.91 11.31
C SER A 167 7.01 -4.26 10.04
N ALA A 168 7.66 -3.19 9.58
CA ALA A 168 7.33 -2.52 8.32
C ALA A 168 7.35 -3.51 7.16
N THR A 169 8.37 -4.37 7.10
CA THR A 169 8.52 -5.38 6.05
C THR A 169 7.35 -6.36 5.99
N ARG A 170 6.91 -6.88 7.15
CA ARG A 170 5.75 -7.79 7.20
C ARG A 170 4.46 -7.08 6.83
N THR A 171 4.31 -5.83 7.26
CA THR A 171 3.14 -5.00 6.89
C THR A 171 3.08 -4.76 5.39
N ALA A 172 4.20 -4.38 4.76
CA ALA A 172 4.26 -4.17 3.32
C ALA A 172 3.94 -5.45 2.54
N LEU A 173 4.43 -6.61 2.99
CA LEU A 173 4.05 -7.90 2.39
C LEU A 173 2.55 -8.19 2.55
N ALA A 174 1.94 -7.84 3.68
CA ALA A 174 0.50 -7.96 3.86
C ALA A 174 -0.29 -7.02 2.93
N PHE A 175 0.19 -5.80 2.70
CA PHE A 175 -0.42 -4.87 1.74
C PHE A 175 -0.32 -5.38 0.29
N ALA A 176 0.69 -6.20 -0.03
CA ALA A 176 0.74 -6.87 -1.34
C ALA A 176 -0.49 -7.77 -1.61
N MET A 177 -1.30 -8.11 -0.59
CA MET A 177 -2.58 -8.82 -0.76
C MET A 177 -3.70 -7.93 -1.33
N GLU A 178 -3.59 -6.60 -1.26
CA GLU A 178 -4.58 -5.66 -1.80
C GLU A 178 -5.00 -6.00 -3.24
N PRO A 179 -4.07 -6.16 -4.21
CA PRO A 179 -4.45 -6.53 -5.58
C PRO A 179 -5.12 -7.90 -5.68
N VAL A 180 -4.85 -8.84 -4.76
CA VAL A 180 -5.54 -10.13 -4.71
C VAL A 180 -7.00 -9.95 -4.32
N PHE A 181 -7.27 -9.16 -3.27
CA PHE A 181 -8.64 -8.84 -2.88
C PHE A 181 -9.35 -8.00 -3.93
N ALA A 182 -8.67 -7.02 -4.53
CA ALA A 182 -9.21 -6.22 -5.62
C ALA A 182 -9.62 -7.11 -6.80
N GLY A 183 -8.80 -8.10 -7.17
CA GLY A 183 -9.15 -9.08 -8.20
C GLY A 183 -10.37 -9.92 -7.81
N VAL A 184 -10.41 -10.47 -6.59
CA VAL A 184 -11.54 -11.29 -6.11
C VAL A 184 -12.84 -10.48 -6.09
N PHE A 185 -12.83 -9.28 -5.52
CA PHE A 185 -14.01 -8.43 -5.47
C PHE A 185 -14.38 -7.86 -6.84
N GLY A 186 -13.42 -7.59 -7.71
CA GLY A 186 -13.67 -7.23 -9.12
C GLY A 186 -14.44 -8.34 -9.83
N PHE A 187 -14.03 -9.60 -9.68
CA PHE A 187 -14.75 -10.75 -10.25
C PHE A 187 -16.16 -10.92 -9.68
N TRP A 188 -16.33 -10.79 -8.35
CA TRP A 188 -17.62 -11.02 -7.70
C TRP A 188 -18.60 -9.86 -7.83
N LEU A 189 -18.12 -8.63 -7.73
CA LEU A 189 -18.95 -7.43 -7.56
C LEU A 189 -19.05 -6.60 -8.84
N ALA A 190 -17.96 -6.52 -9.61
CA ALA A 190 -17.91 -5.79 -10.88
C ALA A 190 -18.12 -6.69 -12.11
N GLY A 191 -18.06 -8.01 -11.94
CA GLY A 191 -18.13 -8.98 -13.04
C GLY A 191 -16.86 -9.07 -13.87
N ASP A 192 -15.73 -8.53 -13.37
CA ASP A 192 -14.45 -8.53 -14.06
C ASP A 192 -13.92 -9.95 -14.23
N ARG A 193 -13.51 -10.30 -15.44
CA ARG A 193 -12.92 -11.60 -15.71
C ARG A 193 -11.40 -11.53 -15.61
N LEU A 194 -10.86 -11.84 -14.43
CA LEU A 194 -9.43 -12.17 -14.33
C LEU A 194 -9.17 -13.41 -15.16
N GLY A 195 -8.47 -13.25 -16.28
CA GLY A 195 -7.98 -14.37 -17.08
C GLY A 195 -7.03 -15.26 -16.28
N ALA A 196 -6.59 -16.37 -16.86
CA ALA A 196 -5.70 -17.33 -16.20
C ALA A 196 -4.42 -16.68 -15.65
N VAL A 197 -3.89 -15.67 -16.37
CA VAL A 197 -2.71 -14.90 -15.94
C VAL A 197 -2.97 -14.09 -14.67
N GLY A 198 -4.15 -13.48 -14.54
CA GLY A 198 -4.52 -12.72 -13.35
C GLY A 198 -4.62 -13.60 -12.10
N TRP A 199 -5.28 -14.75 -12.22
CA TRP A 199 -5.35 -15.74 -11.14
C TRP A 199 -3.97 -16.32 -10.78
N ALA A 200 -3.11 -16.56 -11.77
CA ALA A 200 -1.73 -16.94 -11.53
C ALA A 200 -0.97 -15.84 -10.76
N GLY A 201 -1.14 -14.58 -11.13
CA GLY A 201 -0.58 -13.44 -10.40
C GLY A 201 -1.01 -13.42 -8.93
N CYS A 202 -2.31 -13.58 -8.65
CA CYS A 202 -2.83 -13.71 -7.29
C CYS A 202 -2.18 -14.87 -6.51
N ALA A 203 -2.06 -16.05 -7.13
CA ALA A 203 -1.45 -17.22 -6.51
C ALA A 203 0.04 -16.99 -6.19
N VAL A 204 0.78 -16.33 -7.08
CA VAL A 204 2.20 -16.02 -6.90
C VAL A 204 2.40 -15.01 -5.76
N ILE A 205 1.57 -13.97 -5.64
CA ILE A 205 1.59 -13.04 -4.50
C ILE A 205 1.39 -13.81 -3.19
N MET A 206 0.35 -14.65 -3.13
CA MET A 206 0.04 -15.44 -1.94
C MET A 206 1.19 -16.38 -1.57
N ALA A 207 1.82 -17.03 -2.55
CA ALA A 207 2.99 -17.87 -2.32
C ALA A 207 4.17 -17.04 -1.77
N GLY A 208 4.40 -15.84 -2.30
CA GLY A 208 5.43 -14.92 -1.81
C GLY A 208 5.26 -14.56 -0.33
N ILE A 209 4.03 -14.27 0.09
CA ILE A 209 3.71 -13.97 1.49
C ILE A 209 3.96 -15.18 2.38
N LEU A 210 3.53 -16.39 1.96
CA LEU A 210 3.74 -17.62 2.74
C LEU A 210 5.23 -17.97 2.89
N VAL A 211 6.04 -17.67 1.88
CA VAL A 211 7.50 -17.85 1.91
C VAL A 211 8.16 -16.84 2.83
N ALA A 212 7.78 -15.57 2.75
CA ALA A 212 8.35 -14.51 3.58
C ALA A 212 7.92 -14.60 5.06
N GLU A 213 6.74 -15.16 5.34
CA GLU A 213 6.17 -15.25 6.69
C GLU A 213 5.88 -16.70 7.12
N PRO A 214 6.83 -17.39 7.76
CA PRO A 214 6.66 -18.78 8.23
C PRO A 214 5.47 -18.96 9.20
N GLN A 215 5.12 -17.90 9.93
CA GLN A 215 3.96 -17.89 10.84
C GLN A 215 2.63 -17.90 10.06
N ALA A 216 2.52 -17.16 8.95
CA ALA A 216 1.36 -17.21 8.06
C ALA A 216 1.19 -18.62 7.47
N GLY A 217 2.29 -19.27 7.07
CA GLY A 217 2.28 -20.67 6.64
C GLY A 217 1.77 -21.65 7.70
N ARG A 218 2.11 -21.44 8.98
CA ARG A 218 1.60 -22.26 10.09
C ARG A 218 0.11 -22.06 10.32
N THR A 219 -0.38 -20.83 10.25
CA THR A 219 -1.82 -20.53 10.38
C THR A 219 -2.62 -21.12 9.22
N PHE A 220 -2.13 -20.98 7.99
CA PHE A 220 -2.77 -21.56 6.81
C PHE A 220 -2.88 -23.10 6.91
N ARG A 221 -1.81 -23.77 7.35
CA ARG A 221 -1.81 -25.24 7.59
C ARG A 221 -2.77 -25.69 8.69
N ARG A 222 -3.17 -24.81 9.62
CA ARG A 222 -4.19 -25.12 10.64
C ARG A 222 -5.62 -24.96 10.11
N LEU A 223 -5.83 -24.07 9.15
CA LEU A 223 -7.14 -23.77 8.57
C LEU A 223 -7.50 -24.71 7.41
N VAL A 224 -6.51 -25.22 6.68
CA VAL A 224 -6.73 -26.27 5.67
C VAL A 224 -6.67 -27.62 6.38
N PRO A 225 -7.80 -28.34 6.56
CA PRO A 225 -7.77 -29.68 7.10
C PRO A 225 -6.92 -30.53 6.18
N SER A 226 -5.92 -31.23 6.72
CA SER A 226 -5.22 -32.24 5.92
C SER A 226 -6.26 -33.26 5.50
N ARG A 227 -6.62 -33.29 4.22
CA ARG A 227 -7.32 -34.43 3.63
C ARG A 227 -6.35 -35.60 3.73
N GLY A 228 -6.52 -36.40 4.79
CA GLY A 228 -6.02 -37.77 4.86
C GLY A 228 -6.85 -38.67 3.97
#